data_AF-A0A409WEP4-F1
#
_entry.id   AF-A0A409WEP4-F1
#
_cell.length_a   1.000
_cell.length_b   1.000
_cell.length_c   1.000
_cell.angle_alpha   90.00
_cell.angle_beta   90.00
_cell.angle_gamma   90.00
#
_symmetry.space_group_name_H-M   'P 1'
#
loop_
_entity.id
_entity.type
_entity.pdbx_description
1 polymer ?
#
loop_
_entity_poly.entity_id
_entity_poly.type
_entity_poly.pdbx_seq_one_letter_code
_entity_poly.pdbx_strand_id
1 'polypeptide(L)'
;MSANPPRLAIKKSKSSHGSQDRYPSVALLDGWKNQPTPSPLLTSASASRSDSDSMVQPGGFGSDNEERNVEEPSTSTNGISMVKVAHRNLTPVVLSKKQQRGGDKKWSLKHLPGVGTSEKFTSVLVPLAKVKVAASAHPWMPLSVEEVQELVNTVFPDEEFTVEDDDVWCGLISYRLSNWRNGFATHAQEAVQHLINAELGNDKDLDIAQLIEDYITPHGSPHATTPYMWREWSLDPDTGKITKRGRLQNRLVLYALAHAHFIEFDEIPDPSKLRPEEWPCGALVLAIQAHAFTFWTSGEFVKPSGPASHFSSENYSDTYSVKTLPTGQEVRMRVPRASLLFRAARALTAEQWADIYNDIKLTLECLGNRRRRRRSRSVSSAPSSDIIDDPTVQELVFESDNSDGDEA
;
A
#
# COMPACT_ATOMS: atom_id res chain seq x y z
N MET A 1 52.08 29.70 -9.50
CA MET A 1 51.30 30.75 -10.20
C MET A 1 50.46 30.06 -11.26
N SER A 2 49.16 30.32 -11.20
CA SER A 2 48.07 29.72 -11.98
C SER A 2 48.05 30.24 -13.43
N ALA A 3 47.66 29.40 -14.39
CA ALA A 3 46.95 29.82 -15.59
C ALA A 3 46.32 28.62 -16.32
N ASN A 4 44.98 28.58 -16.32
CA ASN A 4 44.14 27.82 -17.26
C ASN A 4 44.37 28.27 -18.71
N PRO A 5 44.00 27.42 -19.69
CA PRO A 5 42.92 27.78 -20.63
C PRO A 5 42.14 26.54 -21.17
N PRO A 6 41.16 26.65 -22.12
CA PRO A 6 40.16 27.69 -22.38
C PRO A 6 38.72 27.14 -22.61
N ARG A 7 37.74 28.07 -22.64
CA ARG A 7 36.37 27.95 -23.19
C ARG A 7 36.36 27.84 -24.73
N LEU A 8 35.27 27.33 -25.31
CA LEU A 8 34.57 27.78 -26.56
C LEU A 8 33.26 26.96 -26.70
N ALA A 9 32.06 27.57 -26.57
CA ALA A 9 31.24 28.26 -27.58
C ALA A 9 30.27 27.34 -28.34
N ILE A 10 29.02 27.79 -28.58
CA ILE A 10 28.28 27.70 -29.87
C ILE A 10 26.96 28.51 -29.81
N LYS A 11 26.54 28.92 -31.00
CA LYS A 11 25.71 30.06 -31.46
C LYS A 11 24.18 29.89 -31.35
N LYS A 12 23.51 31.05 -31.42
CA LYS A 12 22.08 31.28 -31.69
C LYS A 12 21.69 31.05 -33.17
N SER A 13 20.43 30.69 -33.41
CA SER A 13 19.66 31.06 -34.63
C SER A 13 18.16 31.24 -34.34
N LYS A 14 17.49 32.04 -35.19
CA LYS A 14 16.22 32.79 -35.02
C LYS A 14 14.98 32.16 -35.69
N SER A 15 13.82 32.74 -35.34
CA SER A 15 12.57 32.97 -36.11
C SER A 15 11.42 31.98 -35.85
N SER A 16 10.12 32.32 -35.87
CA SER A 16 9.36 33.50 -36.33
C SER A 16 7.94 33.57 -35.71
N HIS A 17 7.27 34.71 -35.91
CA HIS A 17 5.93 35.21 -35.51
C HIS A 17 4.69 34.27 -35.50
N GLY A 18 3.69 34.64 -34.69
CA GLY A 18 2.28 34.35 -34.98
C GLY A 18 1.27 34.47 -33.82
N SER A 19 0.86 35.71 -33.52
CA SER A 19 -0.31 36.19 -32.74
C SER A 19 -1.37 35.21 -32.18
N GLN A 20 -1.62 35.26 -30.88
CA GLN A 20 -2.89 34.92 -30.23
C GLN A 20 -3.38 36.15 -29.47
N ASP A 21 -4.63 36.55 -29.71
CA ASP A 21 -5.33 37.55 -28.92
C ASP A 21 -6.65 36.94 -28.41
N ARG A 22 -6.89 37.11 -27.10
CA ARG A 22 -8.18 37.10 -26.37
C ARG A 22 -8.81 35.77 -25.91
N TYR A 23 -8.61 35.54 -24.61
CA TYR A 23 -9.44 34.85 -23.60
C TYR A 23 -10.94 35.28 -23.63
N PRO A 24 -11.91 34.54 -23.04
CA PRO A 24 -11.77 33.74 -21.81
C PRO A 24 -12.58 32.43 -21.67
N SER A 25 -12.31 31.75 -20.54
CA SER A 25 -13.27 31.01 -19.70
C SER A 25 -13.46 29.50 -19.90
N VAL A 26 -12.73 28.76 -19.05
CA VAL A 26 -13.16 27.59 -18.24
C VAL A 26 -14.05 26.54 -18.92
N ALA A 27 -13.43 25.52 -19.52
CA ALA A 27 -14.04 24.21 -19.72
C ALA A 27 -12.95 23.12 -19.93
N LEU A 28 -12.89 22.17 -19.00
CA LEU A 28 -12.12 20.94 -19.13
C LEU A 28 -12.93 19.97 -20.01
N LEU A 29 -12.57 19.79 -21.29
CA LEU A 29 -12.83 18.58 -22.10
C LEU A 29 -12.22 18.69 -23.52
N ASP A 30 -12.01 17.52 -24.13
CA ASP A 30 -11.56 17.20 -25.49
C ASP A 30 -10.05 17.13 -25.79
N GLY A 31 -9.51 15.90 -25.75
CA GLY A 31 -8.16 15.59 -26.25
C GLY A 31 -7.69 14.14 -26.15
N TRP A 32 -8.52 13.18 -25.71
CA TRP A 32 -8.05 11.79 -25.51
C TRP A 32 -8.81 10.69 -26.27
N LYS A 33 -9.67 11.04 -27.22
CA LYS A 33 -10.29 10.08 -28.13
C LYS A 33 -9.54 10.08 -29.46
N ASN A 34 -8.77 9.03 -29.70
CA ASN A 34 -8.63 8.37 -31.01
C ASN A 34 -7.66 7.19 -30.87
N GLN A 35 -8.20 5.98 -30.75
CA GLN A 35 -7.78 4.70 -31.37
C GLN A 35 -8.65 3.55 -30.80
N PRO A 36 -8.91 2.47 -31.58
CA PRO A 36 -10.24 1.87 -31.69
C PRO A 36 -10.62 0.86 -30.60
N THR A 37 -11.93 0.84 -30.32
CA THR A 37 -12.70 -0.13 -29.54
C THR A 37 -12.64 -1.56 -30.11
N PRO A 38 -12.71 -2.58 -29.24
CA PRO A 38 -13.55 -3.76 -29.43
C PRO A 38 -14.88 -3.56 -28.68
N SER A 39 -15.99 -3.85 -29.37
CA SER A 39 -17.37 -3.79 -28.84
C SER A 39 -17.76 -5.11 -28.12
N PRO A 40 -18.98 -5.28 -27.58
CA PRO A 40 -19.18 -5.55 -26.17
C PRO A 40 -19.67 -6.97 -25.88
N LEU A 41 -19.38 -7.51 -24.69
CA LEU A 41 -20.17 -8.60 -24.13
C LEU A 41 -21.24 -8.03 -23.21
N LEU A 42 -22.48 -8.26 -23.61
CA LEU A 42 -23.71 -8.02 -22.86
C LEU A 42 -23.76 -8.91 -21.61
N THR A 43 -24.03 -8.30 -20.46
CA THR A 43 -24.96 -8.91 -19.49
C THR A 43 -25.62 -7.82 -18.65
N SER A 44 -26.93 -7.71 -18.83
CA SER A 44 -27.85 -7.05 -17.92
C SER A 44 -28.33 -8.06 -16.86
N ALA A 45 -28.27 -7.72 -15.57
CA ALA A 45 -29.44 -7.67 -14.69
C ALA A 45 -29.02 -7.34 -13.25
N SER A 46 -29.79 -6.44 -12.68
CA SER A 46 -29.81 -5.89 -11.34
C SER A 46 -29.98 -6.90 -10.21
N ALA A 47 -29.27 -6.68 -9.10
CA ALA A 47 -29.82 -6.80 -7.76
C ALA A 47 -29.09 -5.83 -6.82
N SER A 48 -29.83 -4.86 -6.31
CA SER A 48 -29.44 -3.91 -5.27
C SER A 48 -29.20 -4.63 -3.95
N ARG A 49 -28.00 -4.54 -3.39
CA ARG A 49 -27.76 -4.64 -1.95
C ARG A 49 -26.66 -3.65 -1.55
N SER A 50 -27.04 -2.73 -0.69
CA SER A 50 -26.18 -1.81 0.03
C SER A 50 -25.49 -2.59 1.14
N ASP A 51 -24.20 -2.90 0.97
CA ASP A 51 -23.35 -3.34 2.09
C ASP A 51 -22.19 -2.36 2.20
N SER A 52 -22.31 -1.51 3.22
CA SER A 52 -21.29 -0.58 3.68
C SER A 52 -20.19 -1.37 4.38
N ASP A 53 -19.20 -1.84 3.61
CA ASP A 53 -18.04 -2.52 4.16
C ASP A 53 -16.97 -1.49 4.56
N SER A 54 -17.23 -0.83 5.69
CA SER A 54 -16.30 0.10 6.36
C SER A 54 -15.71 -0.60 7.58
N MET A 55 -14.79 -1.54 7.34
CA MET A 55 -13.99 -2.17 8.38
C MET A 55 -12.61 -1.51 8.41
N VAL A 56 -12.40 -0.58 9.35
CA VAL A 56 -11.21 -0.41 10.22
C VAL A 56 -11.29 0.96 10.91
N GLN A 57 -11.59 0.97 12.22
CA GLN A 57 -10.96 1.86 13.19
C GLN A 57 -10.60 1.06 14.45
N PRO A 58 -9.43 1.30 15.08
CA PRO A 58 -9.06 0.67 16.35
C PRO A 58 -9.43 1.56 17.54
N GLY A 59 -9.90 0.94 18.62
CA GLY A 59 -9.95 1.53 19.95
C GLY A 59 -11.31 2.12 20.36
N GLY A 60 -11.98 1.45 21.28
CA GLY A 60 -13.22 1.93 21.92
C GLY A 60 -13.89 0.80 22.68
N PHE A 61 -13.65 0.74 23.99
CA PHE A 61 -14.32 -0.16 24.92
C PHE A 61 -15.83 0.08 24.89
N GLY A 62 -16.59 -0.96 24.55
CA GLY A 62 -18.03 -1.07 24.77
C GLY A 62 -18.29 -2.40 25.46
N SER A 63 -18.72 -2.32 26.71
CA SER A 63 -19.13 -3.46 27.53
C SER A 63 -20.47 -3.98 27.02
N ASP A 64 -20.49 -5.10 26.29
CA ASP A 64 -21.72 -5.82 25.99
C ASP A 64 -22.21 -6.52 27.26
N ASN A 65 -23.13 -5.83 27.93
CA ASN A 65 -23.96 -6.33 29.01
C ASN A 65 -25.11 -7.15 28.39
N GLU A 66 -24.88 -8.44 28.12
CA GLU A 66 -25.97 -9.35 27.78
C GLU A 66 -26.54 -9.99 29.06
N GLU A 67 -27.82 -9.70 29.28
CA GLU A 67 -28.61 -10.09 30.42
C GLU A 67 -28.81 -11.60 30.53
N ARG A 68 -28.62 -12.06 31.76
CA ARG A 68 -28.89 -13.39 32.27
C ARG A 68 -30.41 -13.64 32.26
N ASN A 69 -30.88 -14.57 31.42
CA ASN A 69 -32.23 -15.13 31.57
C ASN A 69 -32.18 -16.47 32.31
N VAL A 70 -33.05 -16.53 33.32
CA VAL A 70 -33.18 -17.57 34.35
C VAL A 70 -34.11 -18.69 33.87
N GLU A 71 -33.79 -19.88 34.36
CA GLU A 71 -34.49 -21.17 34.44
C GLU A 71 -36.00 -21.23 34.17
N GLU A 72 -36.47 -22.37 33.61
CA GLU A 72 -37.43 -23.23 34.33
C GLU A 72 -37.45 -24.69 33.80
N PRO A 73 -37.83 -25.68 34.64
CA PRO A 73 -37.75 -27.11 34.35
C PRO A 73 -39.09 -27.72 33.90
N SER A 74 -39.06 -28.85 33.18
CA SER A 74 -40.26 -29.70 33.05
C SER A 74 -39.93 -31.19 32.89
N THR A 75 -40.27 -31.91 33.95
CA THR A 75 -40.74 -33.29 34.14
C THR A 75 -40.87 -34.26 32.94
N SER A 76 -40.32 -35.46 33.16
CA SER A 76 -40.94 -36.81 33.05
C SER A 76 -41.83 -37.14 31.84
N THR A 77 -41.42 -38.12 31.03
CA THR A 77 -42.12 -39.43 30.94
C THR A 77 -41.33 -40.42 30.09
N ASN A 78 -41.16 -41.64 30.64
CA ASN A 78 -40.63 -42.80 29.95
C ASN A 78 -41.62 -43.28 28.87
N GLY A 79 -41.18 -43.28 27.62
CA GLY A 79 -41.81 -44.00 26.52
C GLY A 79 -40.72 -44.54 25.61
N ILE A 80 -40.65 -45.87 25.47
CA ILE A 80 -39.76 -46.54 24.52
C ILE A 80 -40.23 -46.16 23.12
N SER A 81 -39.55 -45.17 22.54
CA SER A 81 -39.78 -44.70 21.17
C SER A 81 -38.98 -45.56 20.20
N MET A 82 -39.66 -46.13 19.22
CA MET A 82 -39.03 -46.76 18.05
C MET A 82 -38.05 -45.78 17.42
N VAL A 83 -36.78 -46.19 17.29
CA VAL A 83 -35.76 -45.42 16.57
C VAL A 83 -36.11 -45.42 15.08
N LYS A 84 -36.90 -44.43 14.68
CA LYS A 84 -37.03 -44.07 13.27
C LYS A 84 -35.74 -43.36 12.91
N VAL A 85 -34.83 -44.05 12.20
CA VAL A 85 -33.64 -43.45 11.61
C VAL A 85 -34.09 -42.54 10.47
N ALA A 86 -34.57 -41.35 10.83
CA ALA A 86 -34.69 -40.26 9.88
C ALA A 86 -33.26 -39.78 9.59
N HIS A 87 -32.86 -39.81 8.33
CA HIS A 87 -31.69 -39.07 7.88
C HIS A 87 -31.95 -37.59 8.19
N ARG A 88 -31.46 -37.12 9.33
CA ARG A 88 -31.36 -35.70 9.62
C ARG A 88 -30.36 -35.19 8.60
N ASN A 89 -30.86 -34.50 7.58
CA ASN A 89 -30.06 -33.54 6.83
C ASN A 89 -29.52 -32.56 7.88
N LEU A 90 -28.32 -32.82 8.38
CA LEU A 90 -27.62 -31.90 9.26
C LEU A 90 -27.39 -30.65 8.44
N THR A 91 -28.23 -29.64 8.66
CA THR A 91 -27.94 -28.30 8.18
C THR A 91 -26.53 -27.98 8.66
N PRO A 92 -25.58 -27.64 7.78
CA PRO A 92 -24.23 -27.32 8.19
C PRO A 92 -24.31 -26.23 9.24
N VAL A 93 -23.75 -26.50 10.43
CA VAL A 93 -23.72 -25.54 11.53
C VAL A 93 -22.84 -24.40 11.07
N VAL A 94 -23.45 -23.26 10.73
CA VAL A 94 -22.74 -22.04 10.40
C VAL A 94 -22.11 -21.53 11.69
N LEU A 95 -20.82 -21.82 11.86
CA LEU A 95 -20.05 -21.32 13.00
C LEU A 95 -19.78 -19.82 12.79
N SER A 96 -19.94 -19.04 13.85
CA SER A 96 -19.50 -17.65 13.84
C SER A 96 -17.98 -17.56 13.64
N LYS A 97 -17.48 -16.44 13.09
CA LYS A 97 -16.03 -16.21 12.89
C LYS A 97 -15.21 -16.43 14.17
N LYS A 98 -15.76 -16.04 15.33
CA LYS A 98 -15.12 -16.25 16.63
C LYS A 98 -15.05 -17.74 16.98
N GLN A 99 -16.09 -18.52 16.69
CA GLN A 99 -16.10 -19.97 16.91
C GLN A 99 -15.13 -20.70 15.97
N GLN A 100 -15.07 -20.31 14.69
CA GLN A 100 -14.09 -20.85 13.74
C GLN A 100 -12.64 -20.58 14.20
N ARG A 101 -12.42 -19.46 14.90
CA ARG A 101 -11.14 -19.10 15.54
C ARG A 101 -10.93 -19.72 16.93
N GLY A 102 -11.77 -20.65 17.37
CA GLY A 102 -11.65 -21.26 18.71
C GLY A 102 -11.79 -20.26 19.87
N GLY A 103 -12.49 -19.13 19.65
CA GLY A 103 -12.65 -18.05 20.62
C GLY A 103 -11.71 -16.85 20.39
N ASP A 104 -10.68 -16.99 19.55
CA ASP A 104 -9.69 -15.94 19.33
C ASP A 104 -10.27 -14.73 18.59
N LYS A 105 -9.72 -13.55 18.91
CA LYS A 105 -10.09 -12.28 18.26
C LYS A 105 -9.57 -12.20 16.81
N LYS A 106 -8.47 -12.88 16.48
CA LYS A 106 -7.79 -12.79 15.18
C LYS A 106 -7.31 -14.16 14.69
N TRP A 107 -7.19 -14.31 13.37
CA TRP A 107 -6.54 -15.48 12.78
C TRP A 107 -5.05 -15.50 13.17
N SER A 108 -4.49 -16.70 13.35
CA SER A 108 -3.09 -16.91 13.68
C SER A 108 -2.63 -18.21 13.05
N LEU A 109 -1.30 -18.45 12.99
CA LEU A 109 -0.75 -19.64 12.33
C LEU A 109 -1.25 -20.96 12.94
N LYS A 110 -1.60 -20.98 14.23
CA LYS A 110 -2.14 -22.18 14.90
C LYS A 110 -3.52 -22.60 14.39
N HIS A 111 -4.21 -21.71 13.68
CA HIS A 111 -5.52 -21.99 13.08
C HIS A 111 -5.40 -22.59 11.67
N LEU A 112 -4.19 -22.67 11.11
CA LEU A 112 -4.00 -23.33 9.82
C LEU A 112 -4.21 -24.85 9.96
N PRO A 113 -4.87 -25.50 8.99
CA PRO A 113 -5.06 -26.94 9.01
C PRO A 113 -3.74 -27.68 8.73
N GLY A 114 -3.62 -28.89 9.24
CA GLY A 114 -2.48 -29.78 8.95
C GLY A 114 -1.18 -29.44 9.70
N VAL A 115 -0.37 -30.46 9.93
CA VAL A 115 0.95 -30.31 10.57
C VAL A 115 1.96 -29.80 9.54
N GLY A 116 2.75 -28.78 9.88
CA GLY A 116 3.79 -28.21 9.00
C GLY A 116 3.30 -27.12 8.04
N THR A 117 1.98 -26.91 7.93
CA THR A 117 1.38 -25.88 7.07
C THR A 117 1.82 -24.47 7.43
N SER A 118 2.02 -24.18 8.72
CA SER A 118 2.46 -22.87 9.21
C SER A 118 3.82 -22.43 8.65
N GLU A 119 4.75 -23.36 8.46
CA GLU A 119 6.07 -23.08 7.92
C GLU A 119 5.98 -22.73 6.44
N LYS A 120 5.39 -23.62 5.62
CA LYS A 120 5.18 -23.39 4.19
C LYS A 120 4.31 -22.16 3.91
N PHE A 121 3.32 -21.87 4.76
CA PHE A 121 2.53 -20.66 4.66
C PHE A 121 3.43 -19.42 4.71
N THR A 122 4.37 -19.37 5.66
CA THR A 122 5.22 -18.20 5.85
C THR A 122 6.38 -18.15 4.86
N SER A 123 7.03 -19.28 4.57
CA SER A 123 8.24 -19.33 3.75
C SER A 123 7.97 -19.40 2.25
N VAL A 124 6.77 -19.83 1.82
CA VAL A 124 6.43 -20.01 0.39
C VAL A 124 5.18 -19.24 0.02
N LEU A 125 4.05 -19.48 0.69
CA LEU A 125 2.76 -18.93 0.28
C LEU A 125 2.72 -17.40 0.39
N VAL A 126 3.17 -16.84 1.51
CA VAL A 126 3.21 -15.38 1.73
C VAL A 126 4.10 -14.67 0.69
N PRO A 127 5.34 -15.11 0.40
CA PRO A 127 6.13 -14.56 -0.69
C PRO A 127 5.42 -14.61 -2.05
N LEU A 128 4.77 -15.72 -2.40
CA LEU A 128 4.02 -15.84 -3.66
C LEU A 128 2.84 -14.86 -3.72
N ALA A 129 2.09 -14.70 -2.63
CA ALA A 129 1.02 -13.72 -2.52
C ALA A 129 1.54 -12.29 -2.75
N LYS A 130 2.69 -11.95 -2.15
CA LYS A 130 3.34 -10.64 -2.37
C LYS A 130 3.76 -10.45 -3.82
N VAL A 131 4.34 -11.45 -4.47
CA VAL A 131 4.71 -11.40 -5.89
C VAL A 131 3.48 -11.16 -6.76
N LYS A 132 2.38 -11.88 -6.51
CA LYS A 132 1.13 -11.71 -7.26
C LYS A 132 0.57 -10.30 -7.12
N VAL A 133 0.50 -9.76 -5.90
CA VAL A 133 0.05 -8.37 -5.67
C VAL A 133 1.05 -7.34 -6.23
N ALA A 134 2.36 -7.60 -6.14
CA ALA A 134 3.40 -6.73 -6.68
C ALA A 134 3.32 -6.56 -8.20
N ALA A 135 2.85 -7.58 -8.92
CA ALA A 135 2.64 -7.52 -10.37
C ALA A 135 1.29 -6.89 -10.78
N SER A 136 0.33 -6.79 -9.84
CA SER A 136 -1.06 -6.42 -10.10
C SER A 136 -1.28 -4.92 -10.33
N ALA A 137 -2.27 -4.60 -11.17
CA ALA A 137 -2.76 -3.24 -11.42
C ALA A 137 -3.45 -2.60 -10.20
N HIS A 138 -3.83 -3.43 -9.22
CA HIS A 138 -4.57 -3.03 -8.04
C HIS A 138 -3.83 -3.44 -6.77
N PRO A 139 -2.63 -2.89 -6.50
CA PRO A 139 -1.77 -3.35 -5.39
C PRO A 139 -2.40 -3.14 -4.00
N TRP A 140 -3.41 -2.28 -3.91
CA TRP A 140 -4.18 -2.01 -2.71
C TRP A 140 -5.31 -3.00 -2.43
N MET A 141 -5.78 -3.73 -3.45
CA MET A 141 -6.88 -4.67 -3.30
C MET A 141 -6.40 -5.97 -2.64
N PRO A 142 -7.21 -6.60 -1.78
CA PRO A 142 -6.93 -7.96 -1.34
C PRO A 142 -6.93 -8.92 -2.54
N LEU A 143 -6.29 -10.07 -2.37
CA LEU A 143 -6.46 -11.17 -3.33
C LEU A 143 -7.86 -11.73 -3.20
N SER A 144 -8.47 -12.14 -4.32
CA SER A 144 -9.77 -12.83 -4.28
C SER A 144 -9.63 -14.23 -3.67
N VAL A 145 -10.75 -14.82 -3.25
CA VAL A 145 -10.78 -16.19 -2.73
C VAL A 145 -10.21 -17.18 -3.76
N GLU A 146 -10.53 -16.99 -5.04
CA GLU A 146 -10.02 -17.82 -6.14
C GLU A 146 -8.52 -17.68 -6.32
N GLU A 147 -7.99 -16.45 -6.19
CA GLU A 147 -6.55 -16.21 -6.24
C GLU A 147 -5.81 -16.83 -5.05
N VAL A 148 -6.42 -16.79 -3.86
CA VAL A 148 -5.88 -17.45 -2.66
C VAL A 148 -5.93 -18.98 -2.83
N GLN A 149 -7.02 -19.54 -3.34
CA GLN A 149 -7.16 -20.97 -3.63
C GLN A 149 -6.08 -21.43 -4.63
N GLU A 150 -5.82 -20.67 -5.69
CA GLU A 150 -4.77 -20.97 -6.67
C GLU A 150 -3.39 -21.04 -5.99
N LEU A 151 -3.09 -20.10 -5.09
CA LEU A 151 -1.84 -20.10 -4.33
C LEU A 151 -1.75 -21.28 -3.36
N VAL A 152 -2.84 -21.62 -2.66
CA VAL A 152 -2.89 -22.77 -1.75
C VAL A 152 -2.65 -24.06 -2.54
N ASN A 153 -3.34 -24.27 -3.66
CA ASN A 153 -3.15 -25.45 -4.51
C ASN A 153 -1.72 -25.54 -5.06
N THR A 154 -1.10 -24.40 -5.36
CA THR A 154 0.30 -24.35 -5.84
C THR A 154 1.28 -24.80 -4.76
N VAL A 155 1.05 -24.43 -3.50
CA VAL A 155 1.97 -24.72 -2.37
C VAL A 155 1.70 -26.10 -1.74
N PHE A 156 0.45 -26.56 -1.80
CA PHE A 156 -0.03 -27.81 -1.22
C PHE A 156 -0.77 -28.65 -2.28
N PRO A 157 -0.10 -29.11 -3.34
CA PRO A 157 -0.76 -29.80 -4.45
C PRO A 157 -1.34 -31.17 -4.07
N ASP A 158 -0.80 -31.78 -3.02
CA ASP A 158 -1.22 -33.10 -2.54
C ASP A 158 -2.34 -33.02 -1.48
N GLU A 159 -2.71 -31.81 -1.04
CA GLU A 159 -3.70 -31.59 0.01
C GLU A 159 -4.99 -31.01 -0.60
N GLU A 160 -6.15 -31.54 -0.20
CA GLU A 160 -7.46 -31.04 -0.63
C GLU A 160 -7.94 -29.90 0.28
N PHE A 161 -7.18 -28.81 0.33
CA PHE A 161 -7.62 -27.62 1.07
C PHE A 161 -8.63 -26.81 0.25
N THR A 162 -9.79 -26.54 0.84
CA THR A 162 -10.77 -25.58 0.31
C THR A 162 -10.60 -24.24 1.02
N VAL A 163 -10.50 -23.18 0.23
CA VAL A 163 -10.46 -21.80 0.68
C VAL A 163 -11.86 -21.21 0.58
N GLU A 164 -12.32 -20.63 1.68
CA GLU A 164 -13.60 -19.93 1.75
C GLU A 164 -13.37 -18.43 2.02
N ASP A 165 -14.40 -17.63 1.72
CA ASP A 165 -14.38 -16.23 2.16
C ASP A 165 -14.31 -16.15 3.69
N ASP A 166 -13.59 -15.15 4.20
CA ASP A 166 -13.34 -14.94 5.64
C ASP A 166 -12.57 -16.04 6.40
N ASP A 167 -12.05 -17.06 5.71
CA ASP A 167 -11.34 -18.16 6.34
C ASP A 167 -9.94 -17.79 6.86
N VAL A 168 -9.24 -18.78 7.42
CA VAL A 168 -7.88 -18.61 7.95
C VAL A 168 -6.87 -18.21 6.88
N TRP A 169 -6.99 -18.72 5.65
CA TRP A 169 -6.05 -18.44 4.56
C TRP A 169 -6.20 -16.99 4.09
N CYS A 170 -7.42 -16.59 3.73
CA CYS A 170 -7.77 -15.24 3.31
C CYS A 170 -7.43 -14.22 4.41
N GLY A 171 -7.78 -14.53 5.66
CA GLY A 171 -7.52 -13.67 6.80
C GLY A 171 -6.03 -13.45 7.08
N LEU A 172 -5.23 -14.52 7.08
CA LEU A 172 -3.79 -14.42 7.31
C LEU A 172 -3.06 -13.76 6.14
N ILE A 173 -3.41 -14.07 4.89
CA ILE A 173 -2.81 -13.44 3.71
C ILE A 173 -3.11 -11.93 3.71
N SER A 174 -4.36 -11.55 3.95
CA SER A 174 -4.76 -10.14 4.04
C SER A 174 -3.96 -9.39 5.09
N TYR A 175 -3.77 -9.99 6.27
CA TYR A 175 -2.93 -9.43 7.32
C TYR A 175 -1.47 -9.26 6.87
N ARG A 176 -0.88 -10.28 6.22
CA ARG A 176 0.51 -10.24 5.73
C ARG A 176 0.70 -9.21 4.61
N LEU A 177 -0.26 -9.08 3.70
CA LEU A 177 -0.24 -8.09 2.63
C LEU A 177 -0.40 -6.66 3.18
N SER A 178 -1.24 -6.45 4.20
CA SER A 178 -1.35 -5.15 4.88
C SER A 178 -0.02 -4.74 5.51
N ASN A 179 0.63 -5.65 6.25
CA ASN A 179 1.95 -5.39 6.83
C ASN A 179 3.01 -5.11 5.76
N TRP A 180 2.98 -5.85 4.65
CA TRP A 180 3.89 -5.64 3.53
C TRP A 180 3.70 -4.26 2.87
N ARG A 181 2.45 -3.83 2.63
CA ARG A 181 2.13 -2.49 2.12
C ARG A 181 2.66 -1.41 3.06
N ASN A 182 2.40 -1.53 4.36
CA ASN A 182 2.90 -0.58 5.36
C ASN A 182 4.42 -0.51 5.42
N GLY A 183 5.12 -1.60 5.08
CA GLY A 183 6.58 -1.63 4.94
C GLY A 183 7.11 -0.61 3.93
N PHE A 184 6.38 -0.29 2.86
CA PHE A 184 6.79 0.75 1.91
C PHE A 184 6.79 2.13 2.56
N ALA A 185 5.75 2.47 3.33
CA ALA A 185 5.69 3.74 4.06
C ALA A 185 6.81 3.86 5.10
N THR A 186 7.10 2.78 5.83
CA THR A 186 8.21 2.75 6.79
C THR A 186 9.55 3.00 6.09
N HIS A 187 9.84 2.27 5.01
CA HIS A 187 11.13 2.42 4.33
C HIS A 187 11.25 3.72 3.53
N ALA A 188 10.16 4.30 3.05
CA ALA A 188 10.18 5.63 2.46
C ALA A 188 10.49 6.72 3.50
N GLN A 189 9.97 6.61 4.72
CA GLN A 189 10.32 7.51 5.84
C GLN A 189 11.80 7.41 6.19
N GLU A 190 12.34 6.19 6.28
CA GLU A 190 13.77 5.97 6.47
C GLU A 190 14.60 6.60 5.35
N ALA A 191 14.17 6.45 4.09
CA ALA A 191 14.87 7.03 2.94
C ALA A 191 14.95 8.56 3.01
N VAL A 192 13.82 9.23 3.31
CA VAL A 192 13.79 10.69 3.45
C VAL A 192 14.63 11.15 4.63
N GLN A 193 14.58 10.45 5.76
CA GLN A 193 15.47 10.75 6.90
C GLN A 193 16.95 10.62 6.52
N HIS A 194 17.32 9.59 5.75
CA HIS A 194 18.69 9.43 5.26
C HIS A 194 19.11 10.56 4.31
N LEU A 195 18.22 11.02 3.43
CA LEU A 195 18.47 12.20 2.59
C LEU A 195 18.75 13.43 3.46
N ILE A 196 17.83 13.75 4.39
CA ILE A 196 17.95 14.94 5.24
C ILE A 196 19.24 14.90 6.05
N ASN A 197 19.57 13.76 6.66
CA ASN A 197 20.80 13.61 7.43
C ASN A 197 22.06 13.77 6.58
N ALA A 198 22.03 13.29 5.33
CA ALA A 198 23.15 13.45 4.41
C ALA A 198 23.33 14.92 4.01
N GLU A 199 22.25 15.64 3.70
CA GLU A 199 22.31 17.05 3.35
C GLU A 199 22.71 17.93 4.56
N LEU A 200 22.18 17.65 5.76
CA LEU A 200 22.61 18.32 7.01
C LEU A 200 24.09 18.10 7.36
N GLY A 201 24.64 16.94 6.96
CA GLY A 201 26.05 16.65 7.10
C GLY A 201 26.93 17.54 6.21
N ASN A 202 26.40 17.99 5.07
CA ASN A 202 27.07 18.87 4.12
C ASN A 202 26.84 20.35 4.44
N ASP A 203 25.62 20.70 4.85
CA ASP A 203 25.19 22.05 5.19
C ASP A 203 24.37 22.03 6.49
N LYS A 204 24.94 22.58 7.56
CA LYS A 204 24.28 22.60 8.88
C LYS A 204 23.14 23.61 8.96
N ASP A 205 23.12 24.60 8.07
CA ASP A 205 22.12 25.66 8.03
C ASP A 205 21.05 25.39 6.95
N LEU A 206 21.00 24.14 6.46
CA LEU A 206 20.05 23.68 5.45
C LEU A 206 18.60 23.97 5.84
N ASP A 207 17.89 24.65 4.95
CA ASP A 207 16.44 24.76 5.03
C ASP A 207 15.78 23.46 4.55
N ILE A 208 15.41 22.60 5.51
CA ILE A 208 14.76 21.32 5.23
C ILE A 208 13.41 21.55 4.54
N ALA A 209 12.64 22.58 4.92
CA ALA A 209 11.33 22.82 4.31
C ALA A 209 11.48 23.12 2.82
N GLN A 210 12.44 23.98 2.46
CA GLN A 210 12.76 24.30 1.07
C GLN A 210 13.27 23.08 0.31
N LEU A 211 14.18 22.29 0.91
CA LEU A 211 14.66 21.04 0.30
C LEU A 211 13.48 20.13 -0.05
N ILE A 212 12.55 19.94 0.87
CA ILE A 212 11.39 19.04 0.68
C ILE A 212 10.44 19.61 -0.38
N GLU A 213 10.18 20.92 -0.35
CA GLU A 213 9.39 21.63 -1.35
C GLU A 213 9.95 21.41 -2.76
N ASP A 214 11.27 21.48 -2.93
CA ASP A 214 11.95 21.23 -4.20
C ASP A 214 11.75 19.81 -4.72
N TYR A 215 11.52 18.81 -3.85
CA TYR A 215 11.25 17.43 -4.28
C TYR A 215 9.80 17.18 -4.68
N ILE A 216 8.85 17.86 -4.03
CA ILE A 216 7.41 17.58 -4.16
C ILE A 216 6.66 18.59 -5.03
N THR A 217 7.25 19.74 -5.32
CA THR A 217 6.60 20.78 -6.13
C THR A 217 6.63 20.40 -7.61
N PRO A 218 5.47 20.26 -8.27
CA PRO A 218 5.44 20.07 -9.72
C PRO A 218 5.87 21.37 -10.42
N HIS A 219 6.87 21.29 -11.30
CA HIS A 219 7.29 22.45 -12.11
C HIS A 219 6.77 22.37 -13.55
N GLY A 220 6.21 23.47 -14.04
CA GLY A 220 5.76 23.62 -15.42
C GLY A 220 4.25 23.49 -15.60
N SER A 221 3.81 22.72 -16.61
CA SER A 221 2.40 22.57 -16.98
C SER A 221 1.55 21.95 -15.84
N PRO A 222 0.21 22.08 -15.86
CA PRO A 222 -0.69 21.44 -14.89
C PRO A 222 -0.62 19.89 -14.83
N HIS A 223 0.16 19.25 -15.71
CA HIS A 223 0.46 17.82 -15.71
C HIS A 223 1.93 17.53 -15.34
N ALA A 224 2.58 18.48 -14.68
CA ALA A 224 3.95 18.33 -14.23
C ALA A 224 4.04 17.15 -13.25
N THR A 225 4.93 16.23 -13.56
CA THR A 225 5.44 15.27 -12.59
C THR A 225 6.34 15.99 -11.60
N THR A 226 6.41 15.50 -10.38
CA THR A 226 7.30 16.00 -9.35
C THR A 226 8.73 15.51 -9.55
N PRO A 227 9.75 16.25 -9.09
CA PRO A 227 11.15 15.82 -9.12
C PRO A 227 11.39 14.47 -8.46
N TYR A 228 10.68 14.16 -7.37
CA TYR A 228 10.80 12.87 -6.67
C TYR A 228 10.44 11.66 -7.56
N MET A 229 9.76 11.83 -8.69
CA MET A 229 9.44 10.73 -9.61
C MET A 229 10.57 10.41 -10.59
N TRP A 230 11.70 11.12 -10.58
CA TRP A 230 12.77 10.97 -11.58
C TRP A 230 14.12 10.67 -10.92
N ARG A 231 14.97 9.90 -11.62
CA ARG A 231 16.36 9.65 -11.22
C ARG A 231 17.17 10.94 -11.28
N GLU A 232 17.03 11.64 -12.41
CA GLU A 232 17.65 12.94 -12.64
C GLU A 232 16.56 13.95 -12.97
N TRP A 233 16.58 15.06 -12.25
CA TRP A 233 15.70 16.20 -12.48
C TRP A 233 16.53 17.47 -12.32
N SER A 234 16.46 18.36 -13.29
CA SER A 234 17.07 19.68 -13.17
C SER A 234 16.21 20.74 -13.84
N LEU A 235 16.08 21.87 -13.15
CA LEU A 235 15.46 23.09 -13.63
C LEU A 235 16.57 24.08 -13.95
N ASP A 236 16.69 24.48 -15.22
CA ASP A 236 17.57 25.58 -15.60
C ASP A 236 16.96 26.90 -15.11
N PRO A 237 17.61 27.63 -14.19
CA PRO A 237 17.05 28.84 -13.60
C PRO A 237 16.97 29.99 -14.62
N ASP A 238 17.85 30.01 -15.62
CA ASP A 238 17.93 31.09 -16.61
C ASP A 238 16.88 30.91 -17.70
N THR A 239 16.58 29.66 -18.08
CA THR A 239 15.65 29.36 -19.18
C THR A 239 14.30 28.82 -18.72
N GLY A 240 14.18 28.42 -17.45
CA GLY A 240 13.02 27.71 -16.92
C GLY A 240 12.83 26.31 -17.53
N LYS A 241 13.82 25.81 -18.28
CA LYS A 241 13.73 24.51 -18.97
C LYS A 241 13.98 23.38 -18.00
N ILE A 242 13.08 22.40 -18.01
CA ILE A 242 13.20 21.18 -17.21
C ILE A 242 13.82 20.07 -18.05
N THR A 243 14.86 19.43 -17.52
CA THR A 243 15.41 18.18 -18.06
C THR A 243 15.22 17.06 -17.05
N LYS A 244 14.71 15.92 -17.54
CA LYS A 244 14.31 14.78 -16.71
C LYS A 244 14.76 13.46 -17.33
N ARG A 245 15.32 12.56 -16.51
CA ARG A 245 15.77 11.22 -16.92
C ARG A 245 15.45 10.20 -15.83
N GLY A 246 15.26 8.95 -16.25
CA GLY A 246 14.97 7.83 -15.35
C GLY A 246 13.61 7.98 -14.67
N ARG A 247 12.55 7.87 -15.46
CA ARG A 247 11.17 7.94 -14.96
C ARG A 247 10.93 6.83 -13.93
N LEU A 248 10.38 7.18 -12.77
CA LEU A 248 10.12 6.32 -11.60
C LEU A 248 11.36 5.71 -10.94
N GLN A 249 12.55 6.24 -11.23
CA GLN A 249 13.83 5.68 -10.77
C GLN A 249 14.53 6.57 -9.72
N ASN A 250 13.77 7.37 -8.98
CA ASN A 250 14.35 8.17 -7.90
C ASN A 250 14.91 7.28 -6.79
N ARG A 251 16.10 7.60 -6.28
CA ARG A 251 16.79 6.79 -5.26
C ARG A 251 15.95 6.48 -4.01
N LEU A 252 15.08 7.40 -3.60
CA LEU A 252 14.25 7.20 -2.40
C LEU A 252 13.11 6.20 -2.67
N VAL A 253 12.50 6.30 -3.86
CA VAL A 253 11.51 5.32 -4.34
C VAL A 253 12.16 3.94 -4.45
N LEU A 254 13.35 3.88 -5.05
CA LEU A 254 14.08 2.61 -5.20
C LEU A 254 14.54 2.05 -3.86
N TYR A 255 14.90 2.89 -2.89
CA TYR A 255 15.17 2.46 -1.52
C TYR A 255 13.94 1.80 -0.88
N ALA A 256 12.77 2.45 -0.94
CA ALA A 256 11.54 1.88 -0.41
C ALA A 256 11.17 0.56 -1.09
N LEU A 257 11.29 0.49 -2.43
CA LEU A 257 11.04 -0.72 -3.19
C LEU A 257 12.02 -1.86 -2.84
N ALA A 258 13.31 -1.55 -2.76
CA ALA A 258 14.36 -2.51 -2.42
C ALA A 258 14.11 -3.12 -1.04
N HIS A 259 13.81 -2.29 -0.05
CA HIS A 259 13.65 -2.73 1.33
C HIS A 259 12.29 -3.35 1.64
N ALA A 260 11.20 -2.87 1.05
CA ALA A 260 9.86 -3.41 1.33
C ALA A 260 9.56 -4.69 0.52
N HIS A 261 10.11 -4.81 -0.69
CA HIS A 261 9.81 -5.93 -1.58
C HIS A 261 11.01 -6.86 -1.78
N PHE A 262 12.16 -6.33 -2.23
CA PHE A 262 13.26 -7.18 -2.67
C PHE A 262 14.13 -7.76 -1.54
N ILE A 263 14.05 -7.22 -0.32
CA ILE A 263 14.88 -7.68 0.81
C ILE A 263 14.62 -9.15 1.19
N GLU A 264 13.43 -9.67 0.89
CA GLU A 264 13.01 -11.04 1.21
C GLU A 264 13.50 -12.06 0.17
N PHE A 265 13.99 -11.61 -0.98
CA PHE A 265 14.53 -12.48 -2.01
C PHE A 265 15.98 -12.83 -1.69
N ASP A 266 16.32 -14.12 -1.74
CA ASP A 266 17.71 -14.58 -1.64
C ASP A 266 18.54 -14.07 -2.83
N GLU A 267 17.98 -14.18 -4.02
CA GLU A 267 18.53 -13.65 -5.27
C GLU A 267 17.50 -12.75 -5.94
N ILE A 268 17.93 -11.55 -6.33
CA ILE A 268 17.07 -10.62 -7.07
C ILE A 268 16.90 -11.17 -8.49
N PRO A 269 15.67 -11.42 -8.96
CA PRO A 269 15.44 -11.99 -10.28
C PRO A 269 16.12 -11.20 -11.39
N ASP A 270 16.57 -11.88 -12.43
CA ASP A 270 17.05 -11.23 -13.64
C ASP A 270 15.85 -10.72 -14.45
N PRO A 271 15.71 -9.39 -14.64
CA PRO A 271 14.55 -8.82 -15.33
C PRO A 271 14.44 -9.28 -16.79
N SER A 272 15.54 -9.74 -17.42
CA SER A 272 15.52 -10.28 -18.78
C SER A 272 14.86 -11.67 -18.88
N LYS A 273 14.74 -12.37 -17.74
CA LYS A 273 14.09 -13.69 -17.65
C LYS A 273 12.62 -13.58 -17.24
N LEU A 274 12.17 -12.39 -16.86
CA LEU A 274 10.79 -12.13 -16.45
C LEU A 274 9.97 -11.69 -17.66
N ARG A 275 8.73 -12.17 -17.71
CA ARG A 275 7.73 -11.62 -18.62
C ARG A 275 7.31 -10.23 -18.15
N PRO A 276 6.87 -9.32 -19.04
CA PRO A 276 6.38 -8.01 -18.63
C PRO A 276 5.25 -8.06 -17.59
N GLU A 277 4.46 -9.14 -17.60
CA GLU A 277 3.41 -9.42 -16.62
C GLU A 277 3.92 -9.64 -15.20
N GLU A 278 5.15 -10.11 -15.05
CA GLU A 278 5.79 -10.47 -13.78
C GLU A 278 6.60 -9.32 -13.19
N TRP A 279 6.78 -8.23 -13.94
CA TRP A 279 7.43 -7.04 -13.39
C TRP A 279 6.61 -6.47 -12.23
N PRO A 280 7.27 -6.09 -11.12
CA PRO A 280 6.60 -5.69 -9.88
C PRO A 280 6.09 -4.24 -9.97
N CYS A 281 5.28 -3.95 -10.98
CA CYS A 281 4.71 -2.63 -11.27
C CYS A 281 3.86 -2.11 -10.11
N GLY A 282 3.03 -2.97 -9.52
CA GLY A 282 2.22 -2.65 -8.34
C GLY A 282 3.07 -2.33 -7.10
N ALA A 283 4.16 -3.06 -6.87
CA ALA A 283 5.09 -2.72 -5.79
C ALA A 283 5.81 -1.38 -6.03
N LEU A 284 6.20 -1.09 -7.28
CA LEU A 284 6.76 0.22 -7.64
C LEU A 284 5.74 1.34 -7.41
N VAL A 285 4.45 1.12 -7.72
CA VAL A 285 3.37 2.06 -7.40
C VAL A 285 3.29 2.32 -5.89
N LEU A 286 3.32 1.27 -5.06
CA LEU A 286 3.33 1.44 -3.59
C LEU A 286 4.55 2.24 -3.13
N ALA A 287 5.73 1.98 -3.68
CA ALA A 287 6.96 2.71 -3.34
C ALA A 287 6.89 4.19 -3.70
N ILE A 288 6.29 4.54 -4.84
CA ILE A 288 6.07 5.94 -5.27
C ILE A 288 5.03 6.62 -4.37
N GLN A 289 3.94 5.92 -4.07
CA GLN A 289 2.83 6.46 -3.27
C GLN A 289 3.17 6.61 -1.79
N ALA A 290 4.21 5.94 -1.29
CA ALA A 290 4.73 6.08 0.07
C ALA A 290 5.38 7.46 0.28
N HIS A 291 4.57 8.51 0.19
CA HIS A 291 4.98 9.90 0.09
C HIS A 291 5.42 10.46 1.45
N ALA A 292 6.56 9.99 1.95
CA ALA A 292 7.08 10.36 3.27
C ALA A 292 7.51 11.84 3.38
N PHE A 293 7.69 12.51 2.24
CA PHE A 293 8.02 13.93 2.17
C PHE A 293 6.98 14.83 2.84
N THR A 294 5.70 14.46 2.84
CA THR A 294 4.64 15.28 3.48
C THR A 294 4.83 15.42 4.99
N PHE A 295 5.65 14.58 5.61
CA PHE A 295 5.93 14.69 7.05
C PHE A 295 7.03 15.70 7.37
N TRP A 296 7.68 16.29 6.37
CA TRP A 296 8.80 17.22 6.55
C TRP A 296 8.56 18.58 5.92
N THR A 297 7.33 18.89 5.51
CA THR A 297 7.01 20.13 4.79
C THR A 297 7.16 21.39 5.64
N SER A 298 7.15 21.26 6.97
CA SER A 298 7.45 22.38 7.88
C SER A 298 8.94 22.51 8.22
N GLY A 299 9.80 21.64 7.69
CA GLY A 299 11.21 21.51 8.07
C GLY A 299 11.44 20.61 9.29
N GLU A 300 10.38 20.25 10.01
CA GLU A 300 10.41 19.31 11.13
C GLU A 300 9.57 18.07 10.83
N PHE A 301 9.89 16.94 11.47
CA PHE A 301 9.10 15.73 11.31
C PHE A 301 7.75 15.86 12.02
N VAL A 302 6.68 16.03 11.25
CA VAL A 302 5.30 16.08 11.74
C VAL A 302 4.48 15.00 11.04
N LYS A 303 4.17 13.93 11.77
CA LYS A 303 3.24 12.91 11.30
C LYS A 303 1.80 13.36 11.57
N PRO A 304 0.95 13.56 10.55
CA PRO A 304 -0.42 13.99 10.80
C PRO A 304 -1.19 12.90 11.57
N SER A 305 -2.07 13.32 12.47
CA SER A 305 -2.93 12.42 13.23
C SER A 305 -4.17 12.03 12.41
N GLY A 306 -4.68 10.83 12.69
CA GLY A 306 -5.95 10.34 12.15
C GLY A 306 -5.87 9.62 10.79
N PRO A 307 -7.03 9.16 10.29
CA PRO A 307 -7.10 8.23 9.15
C PRO A 307 -6.54 8.78 7.84
N ALA A 308 -6.56 10.10 7.64
CA ALA A 308 -6.07 10.75 6.43
C ALA A 308 -4.54 10.62 6.25
N SER A 309 -3.79 10.33 7.33
CA SER A 309 -2.33 10.12 7.26
C SER A 309 -1.95 8.65 7.06
N HIS A 310 -2.92 7.74 7.10
CA HIS A 310 -2.64 6.31 6.99
C HIS A 310 -2.20 5.96 5.56
N PHE A 311 -1.23 5.06 5.46
CA PHE A 311 -0.82 4.47 4.18
C PHE A 311 -1.79 3.34 3.79
N SER A 312 -2.99 3.74 3.35
CA SER A 312 -4.11 2.82 3.11
C SER A 312 -4.69 2.94 1.70
N SER A 313 -5.54 1.97 1.35
CA SER A 313 -6.29 1.97 0.10
C SER A 313 -7.21 3.18 0.01
N GLU A 314 -7.86 3.62 1.08
CA GLU A 314 -8.78 4.78 1.02
C GLU A 314 -8.05 6.06 0.57
N ASN A 315 -6.79 6.22 1.00
CA ASN A 315 -6.01 7.41 0.71
C ASN A 315 -5.26 7.32 -0.63
N TYR A 316 -4.80 6.13 -1.04
CA TYR A 316 -3.87 6.00 -2.16
C TYR A 316 -4.40 5.18 -3.34
N SER A 317 -5.46 4.40 -3.16
CA SER A 317 -6.10 3.69 -4.28
C SER A 317 -6.89 4.65 -5.19
N ASP A 318 -7.42 4.14 -6.29
CA ASP A 318 -8.28 4.93 -7.14
C ASP A 318 -9.59 5.26 -6.42
N THR A 319 -9.99 6.53 -6.45
CA THR A 319 -11.21 6.98 -5.79
C THR A 319 -12.26 7.40 -6.81
N TYR A 320 -13.45 7.73 -6.35
CA TYR A 320 -14.51 8.30 -7.17
C TYR A 320 -14.96 9.62 -6.53
N SER A 321 -15.13 10.64 -7.36
CA SER A 321 -15.68 11.94 -6.98
C SER A 321 -17.04 12.11 -7.67
N VAL A 322 -17.99 12.75 -6.99
CA VAL A 322 -19.25 13.15 -7.63
C VAL A 322 -19.06 14.56 -8.16
N LYS A 323 -19.35 14.78 -9.45
CA LYS A 323 -19.41 16.12 -10.03
C LYS A 323 -20.82 16.39 -10.53
N THR A 324 -21.35 17.54 -10.12
CA THR A 324 -22.60 18.06 -10.65
C THR A 324 -22.32 18.75 -11.98
N LEU A 325 -22.94 18.26 -13.05
CA LEU A 325 -22.88 18.88 -14.36
C LEU A 325 -23.69 20.19 -14.36
N PRO A 326 -23.46 21.10 -15.33
CA PRO A 326 -24.27 22.31 -15.50
C PRO A 326 -25.78 22.04 -15.66
N THR A 327 -26.15 20.81 -16.04
CA THR A 327 -27.53 20.32 -16.15
C THR A 327 -28.17 19.95 -14.82
N GLY A 328 -27.44 20.04 -13.70
CA GLY A 328 -27.87 19.58 -12.37
C GLY A 328 -27.70 18.08 -12.14
N GLN A 329 -27.25 17.32 -13.15
CA GLN A 329 -27.04 15.88 -13.03
C GLN A 329 -25.73 15.57 -12.30
N GLU A 330 -25.79 14.71 -11.29
CA GLU A 330 -24.61 14.18 -10.62
C GLU A 330 -24.00 13.03 -11.41
N VAL A 331 -22.71 13.13 -11.72
CA VAL A 331 -21.93 12.09 -12.38
C VAL A 331 -20.79 11.64 -11.48
N ARG A 332 -20.74 10.34 -11.21
CA ARG A 332 -19.63 9.70 -10.51
C ARG A 332 -18.44 9.58 -11.46
N MET A 333 -17.37 10.33 -11.19
CA MET A 333 -16.15 10.33 -11.96
C MET A 333 -15.01 9.68 -11.19
N ARG A 334 -14.34 8.71 -11.83
CA ARG A 334 -13.14 8.07 -11.29
C ARG A 334 -11.97 9.06 -11.24
N VAL A 335 -11.27 9.09 -10.11
CA VAL A 335 -10.03 9.83 -9.90
C VAL A 335 -8.89 8.80 -9.82
N PRO A 336 -8.18 8.56 -10.95
CA PRO A 336 -7.11 7.58 -10.97
C PRO A 336 -5.92 8.09 -10.16
N ARG A 337 -5.43 7.29 -9.20
CA ARG A 337 -4.23 7.55 -8.40
C ARG A 337 -3.23 6.44 -8.65
N ALA A 338 -3.54 5.23 -8.18
CA ALA A 338 -2.70 4.06 -8.34
C ALA A 338 -2.67 3.57 -9.80
N SER A 339 -3.80 3.57 -10.50
CA SER A 339 -3.85 3.07 -11.89
C SER A 339 -3.08 3.93 -12.88
N LEU A 340 -2.97 5.24 -12.63
CA LEU A 340 -2.17 6.14 -13.46
C LEU A 340 -0.68 5.80 -13.36
N LEU A 341 -0.19 5.62 -12.12
CA LEU A 341 1.19 5.22 -11.85
C LEU A 341 1.46 3.81 -12.39
N PHE A 342 0.51 2.89 -12.25
CA PHE A 342 0.67 1.54 -12.78
C PHE A 342 0.85 1.53 -14.30
N ARG A 343 0.06 2.32 -15.05
CA ARG A 343 0.25 2.48 -16.50
C ARG A 343 1.64 3.04 -16.83
N ALA A 344 2.13 4.01 -16.05
CA ALA A 344 3.46 4.57 -16.24
C ALA A 344 4.57 3.55 -15.95
N ALA A 345 4.41 2.71 -14.92
CA ALA A 345 5.33 1.63 -14.59
C ALA A 345 5.32 0.52 -15.66
N ARG A 346 4.15 0.14 -16.16
CA ARG A 346 4.01 -0.83 -17.26
C ARG A 346 4.59 -0.36 -18.58
N ALA A 347 4.60 0.95 -18.81
CA ALA A 347 5.19 1.55 -19.99
C ALA A 347 6.72 1.74 -19.88
N LEU A 348 7.37 1.21 -18.82
CA LEU A 348 8.83 1.15 -18.75
C LEU A 348 9.35 0.05 -19.68
N THR A 349 10.47 0.31 -20.34
CA THR A 349 11.15 -0.66 -21.20
C THR A 349 11.93 -1.67 -20.37
N ALA A 350 12.32 -2.79 -21.00
CA ALA A 350 13.17 -3.79 -20.35
C ALA A 350 14.51 -3.20 -19.89
N GLU A 351 15.10 -2.28 -20.65
CA GLU A 351 16.33 -1.57 -20.27
C GLU A 351 16.12 -0.72 -19.00
N GLN A 352 15.00 -0.01 -18.91
CA GLN A 352 14.66 0.77 -17.72
C GLN A 352 14.41 -0.11 -16.49
N TRP A 353 13.85 -1.30 -16.66
CA TRP A 353 13.74 -2.28 -15.59
C TRP A 353 15.09 -2.88 -15.20
N ALA A 354 15.97 -3.16 -16.17
CA ALA A 354 17.34 -3.59 -15.87
C ALA A 354 18.08 -2.57 -15.00
N ASP A 355 17.94 -1.29 -15.34
CA ASP A 355 18.44 -0.16 -14.55
C ASP A 355 17.86 -0.14 -13.12
N ILE A 356 16.54 -0.33 -12.96
CA ILE A 356 15.88 -0.40 -11.65
C ILE A 356 16.43 -1.55 -10.82
N TYR A 357 16.55 -2.74 -11.41
CA TYR A 357 17.03 -3.94 -10.73
C TYR A 357 18.50 -3.82 -10.32
N ASN A 358 19.32 -3.16 -11.13
CA ASN A 358 20.71 -2.87 -10.80
C ASN A 358 20.80 -1.90 -9.60
N ASP A 359 20.02 -0.83 -9.60
CA ASP A 359 19.97 0.11 -8.46
C ASP A 359 19.49 -0.56 -7.17
N ILE A 360 18.52 -1.47 -7.27
CA ILE A 360 18.03 -2.27 -6.13
C ILE A 360 19.13 -3.19 -5.59
N LYS A 361 19.89 -3.86 -6.46
CA LYS A 361 21.04 -4.68 -6.06
C LYS A 361 22.06 -3.84 -5.30
N LEU A 362 22.46 -2.70 -5.86
CA LEU A 362 23.41 -1.78 -5.22
C LEU A 362 22.89 -1.29 -3.86
N THR A 363 21.61 -0.92 -3.78
CA THR A 363 20.97 -0.47 -2.54
C THR A 363 21.03 -1.53 -1.45
N LEU A 364 20.75 -2.79 -1.80
CA LEU A 364 20.77 -3.91 -0.85
C LEU A 364 22.18 -4.39 -0.50
N GLU A 365 23.16 -4.24 -1.39
CA GLU A 365 24.58 -4.54 -1.12
C GLU A 365 25.17 -3.59 -0.07
N CYS A 366 24.80 -2.30 -0.11
CA CYS A 366 25.24 -1.30 0.87
C CYS A 366 24.83 -1.62 2.31
N LEU A 367 23.81 -2.46 2.54
CA LEU A 367 23.36 -2.87 3.88
C LEU A 367 24.30 -3.89 4.55
N GLY A 368 25.24 -4.44 3.80
CA GLY A 368 26.10 -5.53 4.23
C GLY A 368 25.32 -6.85 4.44
N ASN A 369 26.00 -7.97 4.18
CA ASN A 369 25.44 -9.33 4.28
C ASN A 369 24.83 -9.72 5.65
N ARG A 370 24.91 -8.86 6.67
CA ARG A 370 24.47 -9.13 8.05
C ARG A 370 22.96 -9.00 8.26
N ARG A 371 22.25 -8.10 7.56
CA ARG A 371 20.77 -7.98 7.69
C ARG A 371 20.04 -9.08 6.91
N ARG A 372 20.51 -9.40 5.69
CA ARG A 372 19.90 -10.43 4.83
C ARG A 372 19.90 -11.81 5.49
N ARG A 373 20.98 -12.17 6.21
CA ARG A 373 21.11 -13.43 6.97
C ARG A 373 20.37 -13.47 8.31
N ARG A 374 20.06 -12.32 8.92
CA ARG A 374 19.39 -12.31 10.23
C ARG A 374 17.89 -12.62 10.10
N ARG A 375 17.21 -12.14 9.06
CA ARG A 375 15.78 -12.46 8.87
C ARG A 375 15.50 -13.87 8.38
N SER A 376 16.41 -14.49 7.61
CA SER A 376 16.28 -15.89 7.18
C SER A 376 16.53 -16.92 8.29
N ARG A 377 17.05 -16.50 9.46
CA ARG A 377 17.18 -17.34 10.67
C ARG A 377 16.31 -16.91 11.84
N SER A 378 15.76 -15.69 11.81
CA SER A 378 14.75 -15.25 12.77
C SER A 378 13.39 -15.78 12.34
N VAL A 379 13.19 -17.06 12.67
CA VAL A 379 11.93 -17.67 13.08
C VAL A 379 10.77 -16.67 13.12
N SER A 380 9.88 -16.77 12.15
CA SER A 380 8.56 -16.13 12.11
C SER A 380 7.60 -16.72 13.15
N SER A 381 8.08 -17.16 14.31
CA SER A 381 7.29 -17.77 15.39
C SER A 381 7.15 -16.91 16.64
N ALA A 382 7.41 -15.61 16.56
CA ALA A 382 6.82 -14.68 17.52
C ALA A 382 5.51 -14.16 16.93
N PRO A 383 4.33 -14.55 17.47
CA PRO A 383 3.13 -13.74 17.25
C PRO A 383 3.45 -12.33 17.69
N SER A 384 3.26 -11.36 16.80
CA SER A 384 3.25 -9.94 17.16
C SER A 384 1.98 -9.69 17.97
N SER A 385 2.01 -10.08 19.25
CA SER A 385 1.07 -9.63 20.27
C SER A 385 1.68 -8.62 21.24
N ASP A 386 2.98 -8.37 21.19
CA ASP A 386 3.62 -7.36 22.02
C ASP A 386 4.04 -6.18 21.15
N ILE A 387 3.09 -5.25 20.97
CA ILE A 387 3.46 -3.85 20.80
C ILE A 387 4.18 -3.49 22.10
N ILE A 388 5.48 -3.26 22.02
CA ILE A 388 6.22 -2.59 23.08
C ILE A 388 5.73 -1.15 23.03
N ASP A 389 4.83 -0.80 23.94
CA ASP A 389 4.52 0.60 24.23
C ASP A 389 5.83 1.29 24.60
N ASP A 390 6.09 2.42 23.96
CA ASP A 390 7.22 3.28 24.27
C ASP A 390 7.06 3.82 25.70
N PRO A 391 7.93 3.45 26.65
CA PRO A 391 7.80 3.90 28.05
C PRO A 391 8.12 5.39 28.24
N THR A 392 8.36 6.15 27.17
CA THR A 392 8.62 7.59 27.25
C THR A 392 7.39 8.48 27.05
N VAL A 393 6.21 7.91 26.78
CA VAL A 393 4.95 8.67 26.81
C VAL A 393 4.43 8.69 28.24
N GLN A 394 4.87 9.67 29.04
CA GLN A 394 4.20 10.00 30.30
C GLN A 394 2.79 10.49 29.99
N GLU A 395 1.80 9.75 30.44
CA GLU A 395 0.39 10.11 30.43
C GLU A 395 0.21 11.34 31.32
N LEU A 396 0.02 12.51 30.68
CA LEU A 396 -0.39 13.75 31.35
C LEU A 396 -1.84 13.57 31.81
N VAL A 397 -2.01 13.12 33.05
CA VAL A 397 -3.30 13.11 33.74
C VAL A 397 -3.62 14.55 34.16
N PHE A 398 -4.62 15.13 33.51
CA PHE A 398 -5.23 16.38 33.98
C PHE A 398 -6.28 16.02 35.03
N GLU A 399 -5.92 16.21 36.31
CA GLU A 399 -6.89 16.21 37.41
C GLU A 399 -7.65 17.53 37.38
N SER A 400 -8.97 17.43 37.26
CA SER A 400 -9.90 18.55 37.42
C SER A 400 -10.13 18.79 38.91
N ASP A 401 -9.73 19.96 39.40
CA ASP A 401 -10.00 20.45 40.75
C ASP A 401 -11.52 20.45 41.03
N ASN A 402 -11.96 19.52 41.88
CA ASN A 402 -13.23 19.64 42.58
C ASN A 402 -13.01 20.50 43.82
N SER A 403 -13.25 21.80 43.69
CA SER A 403 -13.38 22.69 44.86
C SER A 403 -14.79 22.54 45.44
N ASP A 404 -14.97 21.59 46.36
CA ASP A 404 -16.02 21.64 47.36
C ASP A 404 -15.36 21.88 48.72
N GLY A 405 -15.50 23.10 49.21
CA GLY A 405 -15.08 23.53 50.53
C GLY A 405 -16.21 24.31 51.19
N ASP A 406 -17.23 23.59 51.64
CA ASP A 406 -18.06 24.02 52.76
C ASP A 406 -17.39 23.54 54.05
N GLU A 407 -17.13 24.46 54.98
CA GLU A 407 -17.60 24.41 56.38
C GLU A 407 -16.82 25.41 57.25
N ALA A 408 -17.52 26.47 57.70
CA ALA A 408 -17.66 26.90 59.10
C ALA A 408 -18.36 28.26 59.19
#